data_AF-K3Z965-F1
#
_entry.id   AF-K3Z965-F1
#
_cell.length_a   1.000
_cell.length_b   1.000
_cell.length_c   1.000
_cell.angle_alpha   90.00
_cell.angle_beta   90.00
_cell.angle_gamma   90.00
#
_symmetry.space_group_name_H-M   'P 1'
#
loop_
_entity.id
_entity.type
_entity.pdbx_description
1 polymer ?
#
loop_
_entity_poly.entity_id
_entity_poly.type
_entity_poly.pdbx_seq_one_letter_code
_entity_poly.pdbx_strand_id
1 'polypeptide(L)'
;MGASASVLSLPTAAALPATATAVAGAAGCFALGYLLALTRFPRHAAAPGPGGLSDDDSEDDSEEDDDDNSGRSRAAKRAGGQKRTGLRLLFWARNVVTKSDSAREVERAQAQAAASPLEIENLAEIIEDFKMVLVVRNDLKMGKGKIAAQCSHATLGLFKKLQQRAPKSLRRWERCGQVKVVVKIESEEDMLVLQGRAKSLNLPTHITIDAGRTQIAPNSRTVMAILGPADMVDDVTGGLKLL
;
A
#
# COMPACT_ATOMS: atom_id res chain seq x y z
N MET A 1 39.03 -36.84 66.38
CA MET A 1 38.19 -35.90 67.17
C MET A 1 39.03 -34.64 67.41
N GLY A 2 38.42 -33.45 67.36
CA GLY A 2 39.15 -32.15 67.36
C GLY A 2 39.54 -31.75 65.93
N ALA A 3 38.79 -30.96 65.16
CA ALA A 3 38.28 -29.59 65.37
C ALA A 3 39.32 -28.50 65.01
N SER A 4 39.23 -27.98 63.77
CA SER A 4 39.79 -26.68 63.39
C SER A 4 38.65 -25.67 63.29
N ALA A 5 38.87 -24.48 63.85
CA ALA A 5 37.81 -23.50 64.10
C ALA A 5 37.37 -22.74 62.83
N SER A 6 36.07 -22.43 62.79
CA SER A 6 35.50 -21.46 61.85
C SER A 6 35.93 -20.03 62.20
N VAL A 7 36.24 -19.22 61.18
CA VAL A 7 36.28 -17.77 61.31
C VAL A 7 35.25 -17.19 60.34
N LEU A 8 34.26 -16.48 60.88
CA LEU A 8 33.18 -15.84 60.13
C LEU A 8 33.67 -14.53 59.50
N SER A 9 33.53 -14.40 58.19
CA SER A 9 33.66 -13.11 57.48
C SER A 9 32.28 -12.61 57.04
N LEU A 10 31.91 -11.41 57.47
CA LEU A 10 30.65 -10.74 57.13
C LEU A 10 30.60 -10.35 55.63
N PRO A 11 29.40 -10.28 55.02
CA PRO A 11 29.25 -9.82 53.65
C PRO A 11 29.34 -8.29 53.55
N THR A 12 30.24 -7.79 52.71
CA THR A 12 30.33 -6.36 52.36
C THR A 12 29.21 -5.99 51.40
N ALA A 13 28.37 -5.02 51.75
CA ALA A 13 27.36 -4.48 50.84
C ALA A 13 28.02 -3.70 49.69
N ALA A 14 27.69 -4.06 48.45
CA ALA A 14 28.13 -3.35 47.24
C ALA A 14 26.95 -2.57 46.62
N ALA A 15 27.21 -1.33 46.21
CA ALA A 15 26.19 -0.35 45.87
C ALA A 15 25.60 -0.52 44.45
N LEU A 16 24.34 -0.07 44.32
CA LEU A 16 23.68 0.20 43.03
C LEU A 16 24.23 1.51 42.42
N PRO A 17 24.57 1.55 41.12
CA PRO A 17 24.59 2.79 40.36
C PRO A 17 23.24 3.00 39.65
N ALA A 18 22.51 4.04 40.07
CA ALA A 18 21.34 4.52 39.34
C ALA A 18 21.76 5.55 38.29
N THR A 19 21.53 5.26 37.00
CA THR A 19 21.65 6.24 35.91
C THR A 19 20.42 6.15 35.00
N ALA A 20 19.42 6.98 35.31
CA ALA A 20 18.26 7.18 34.44
C ALA A 20 18.61 8.26 33.39
N THR A 21 18.81 7.85 32.13
CA THR A 21 19.00 8.78 31.02
C THR A 21 17.68 9.00 30.30
N ALA A 22 17.04 10.14 30.54
CA ALA A 22 15.79 10.50 29.88
C ALA A 22 16.04 10.89 28.41
N VAL A 23 15.39 10.19 27.47
CA VAL A 23 15.33 10.61 26.06
C VAL A 23 14.02 11.35 25.83
N ALA A 24 14.08 12.68 25.95
CA ALA A 24 12.98 13.56 25.57
C ALA A 24 13.14 14.02 24.11
N GLY A 25 12.08 13.91 23.30
CA GLY A 25 11.99 14.59 22.01
C GLY A 25 11.64 13.72 20.80
N ALA A 26 10.34 13.54 20.55
CA ALA A 26 9.78 13.25 19.21
C ALA A 26 8.24 13.44 19.09
N ALA A 27 7.54 13.81 20.17
CA ALA A 27 6.07 13.96 20.17
C ALA A 27 5.54 15.32 19.64
N GLY A 28 6.42 16.19 19.12
CA GLY A 28 6.10 17.59 18.82
C GLY A 28 5.65 17.91 17.38
N CYS A 29 5.84 17.00 16.41
CA CYS A 29 5.72 17.36 14.98
C CYS A 29 4.42 16.92 14.28
N PHE A 30 3.55 16.13 14.92
CA PHE A 30 2.27 15.71 14.31
C PHE A 30 1.05 16.52 14.76
N ALA A 31 1.11 17.20 15.92
CA ALA A 31 -0.01 17.99 16.44
C ALA A 31 -0.21 19.33 15.69
N LEU A 32 0.86 19.95 15.18
CA LEU A 32 0.78 21.27 14.54
C LEU A 32 0.24 21.23 13.10
N GLY A 33 0.43 20.10 12.40
CA GLY A 33 -0.15 19.91 11.06
C GLY A 33 -1.66 19.67 11.07
N TYR A 34 -2.19 19.06 12.13
CA TYR A 34 -3.63 18.77 12.26
C TYR A 34 -4.46 20.03 12.58
N LEU A 35 -3.90 20.98 13.35
CA LEU A 35 -4.63 22.18 13.79
C LEU A 35 -4.75 23.27 12.71
N LEU A 36 -3.86 23.28 11.70
CA LEU A 36 -3.94 24.19 10.54
C LEU A 36 -4.81 23.64 9.39
N ALA A 37 -5.24 22.37 9.45
CA ALA A 37 -6.11 21.76 8.45
C ALA A 37 -7.62 22.03 8.68
N LEU A 38 -8.01 22.61 9.82
CA LEU A 38 -9.41 22.84 10.21
C LEU A 38 -9.89 24.29 10.07
N THR A 39 -9.03 25.22 9.63
CA THR A 39 -9.36 26.65 9.46
C THR A 39 -9.69 27.07 8.03
N ARG A 40 -9.67 26.14 7.05
CA ARG A 40 -10.09 26.37 5.65
C ARG A 40 -11.04 25.30 5.12
N PHE A 41 -12.16 25.11 5.83
CA PHE A 41 -13.41 24.70 5.18
C PHE A 41 -14.30 25.95 5.03
N PRO A 42 -14.65 26.37 3.81
CA PRO A 42 -15.69 27.38 3.64
C PRO A 42 -17.01 26.82 4.19
N ARG A 43 -17.59 27.53 5.15
CA ARG A 43 -18.92 27.22 5.68
C ARG A 43 -19.94 27.39 4.55
N HIS A 44 -20.58 26.30 4.13
CA HIS A 44 -21.85 26.42 3.41
C HIS A 44 -22.87 27.08 4.35
N ALA A 45 -23.25 28.31 4.03
CA ALA A 45 -24.28 29.05 4.75
C ALA A 45 -25.67 28.44 4.47
N ALA A 46 -26.54 28.49 5.47
CA ALA A 46 -27.96 28.21 5.30
C ALA A 46 -28.64 29.34 4.50
N ALA A 47 -29.68 28.99 3.74
CA ALA A 47 -30.56 29.96 3.10
C ALA A 47 -31.28 30.84 4.15
N PRO A 48 -31.64 32.09 3.83
CA PRO A 48 -32.99 32.28 3.27
C PRO A 48 -33.18 33.47 2.30
N GLY A 49 -34.27 33.42 1.53
CA GLY A 49 -35.08 34.61 1.20
C GLY A 49 -34.72 35.41 -0.07
N PRO A 50 -35.66 36.17 -0.65
CA PRO A 50 -35.55 36.65 -2.04
C PRO A 50 -35.38 38.17 -2.20
N GLY A 51 -34.83 38.58 -3.34
CA GLY A 51 -35.03 39.92 -3.93
C GLY A 51 -33.77 40.60 -4.48
N GLY A 52 -33.95 41.43 -5.51
CA GLY A 52 -32.97 42.45 -5.93
C GLY A 52 -32.30 42.20 -7.29
N LEU A 53 -32.60 43.07 -8.25
CA LEU A 53 -31.77 43.30 -9.45
C LEU A 53 -30.52 44.11 -9.05
N SER A 54 -29.37 43.87 -9.69
CA SER A 54 -28.79 44.83 -10.64
C SER A 54 -27.46 44.36 -11.22
N ASP A 55 -27.24 44.82 -12.44
CA ASP A 55 -26.03 44.83 -13.29
C ASP A 55 -24.75 45.25 -12.54
N ASP A 56 -23.58 44.73 -12.94
CA ASP A 56 -22.60 45.49 -13.76
C ASP A 56 -21.45 44.59 -14.30
N ASP A 57 -20.76 45.06 -15.34
CA ASP A 57 -19.70 44.37 -16.12
C ASP A 57 -18.26 44.80 -15.70
N SER A 58 -17.22 44.23 -16.35
CA SER A 58 -15.84 44.79 -16.50
C SER A 58 -14.88 44.65 -15.27
N GLU A 59 -13.54 44.53 -15.30
CA GLU A 59 -12.40 44.45 -16.26
C GLU A 59 -11.35 43.44 -15.68
N ASP A 60 -10.55 42.65 -16.41
CA ASP A 60 -9.27 42.89 -17.14
C ASP A 60 -7.97 43.07 -16.29
N ASP A 61 -6.80 42.85 -16.93
CA ASP A 61 -5.40 42.84 -16.42
C ASP A 61 -4.99 41.69 -15.45
N SER A 62 -3.77 41.14 -15.44
CA SER A 62 -2.56 41.24 -16.31
C SER A 62 -1.88 39.82 -16.33
N GLU A 63 -0.77 39.47 -17.00
CA GLU A 63 0.27 40.16 -17.78
C GLU A 63 0.95 39.12 -18.74
N GLU A 64 1.96 39.51 -19.53
CA GLU A 64 2.76 38.63 -20.41
C GLU A 64 4.24 38.51 -19.93
N ASP A 65 4.94 37.43 -20.29
CA ASP A 65 6.41 37.35 -20.28
C ASP A 65 6.87 36.66 -21.59
N ASP A 66 7.50 37.43 -22.47
CA ASP A 66 8.12 36.97 -23.71
C ASP A 66 9.54 36.41 -23.47
N ASP A 67 9.98 35.47 -24.31
CA ASP A 67 11.42 35.23 -24.48
C ASP A 67 11.78 34.86 -25.93
N ASP A 68 12.84 35.51 -26.41
CA ASP A 68 13.08 35.79 -27.84
C ASP A 68 13.71 34.62 -28.62
N ASN A 69 13.39 34.50 -29.92
CA ASN A 69 14.18 33.68 -30.85
C ASN A 69 14.30 34.31 -32.25
N SER A 70 15.19 35.29 -32.36
CA SER A 70 15.76 35.71 -33.64
C SER A 70 16.89 34.73 -34.07
N GLY A 71 17.08 34.36 -35.33
CA GLY A 71 16.33 34.69 -36.54
C GLY A 71 17.27 34.73 -37.75
N ARG A 72 17.08 33.86 -38.77
CA ARG A 72 17.70 34.09 -40.09
C ARG A 72 16.96 33.47 -41.29
N SER A 73 16.08 34.30 -41.84
CA SER A 73 15.84 34.52 -43.28
C SER A 73 16.06 33.37 -44.28
N ARG A 74 14.97 32.98 -44.99
CA ARG A 74 14.70 33.47 -46.37
C ARG A 74 13.33 33.00 -46.89
N ALA A 75 12.78 33.77 -47.84
CA ALA A 75 11.42 33.61 -48.34
C ALA A 75 11.28 32.56 -49.46
N ALA A 76 10.13 31.87 -49.54
CA ALA A 76 9.44 31.55 -50.80
C ALA A 76 8.01 30.97 -50.63
N LYS A 77 7.05 31.60 -51.33
CA LYS A 77 5.91 31.02 -52.08
C LYS A 77 5.04 29.87 -51.50
N ARG A 78 3.79 30.27 -51.16
CA ARG A 78 2.49 29.64 -51.52
C ARG A 78 2.38 28.10 -51.63
N ALA A 79 1.83 27.49 -50.59
CA ALA A 79 0.75 26.48 -50.56
C ALA A 79 0.15 26.53 -49.13
N GLY A 80 -1.09 26.22 -48.78
CA GLY A 80 -2.11 25.42 -49.45
C GLY A 80 -2.93 24.66 -48.39
N GLY A 81 -3.59 25.37 -47.46
CA GLY A 81 -4.68 24.87 -46.59
C GLY A 81 -4.37 23.93 -45.41
N GLN A 82 -5.19 24.05 -44.35
CA GLN A 82 -5.50 23.00 -43.35
C GLN A 82 -4.35 22.65 -42.34
N LYS A 83 -4.49 22.40 -41.03
CA LYS A 83 -5.59 21.92 -40.15
C LYS A 83 -5.41 22.34 -38.67
N ARG A 84 -6.47 22.80 -37.98
CA ARG A 84 -6.56 22.85 -36.48
C ARG A 84 -7.02 21.49 -35.90
N THR A 85 -6.43 20.37 -36.30
CA THR A 85 -6.93 19.00 -35.96
C THR A 85 -6.05 18.18 -35.01
N GLY A 86 -4.93 18.71 -34.51
CA GLY A 86 -4.03 17.96 -33.61
C GLY A 86 -4.57 17.77 -32.19
N LEU A 87 -5.04 18.85 -31.56
CA LEU A 87 -5.32 18.88 -30.11
C LEU A 87 -6.56 18.03 -29.72
N ARG A 88 -7.58 17.99 -30.58
CA ARG A 88 -8.78 17.15 -30.38
C ARG A 88 -8.47 15.64 -30.43
N LEU A 89 -7.50 15.23 -31.24
CA LEU A 89 -7.17 13.81 -31.41
C LEU A 89 -6.48 13.24 -30.16
N LEU A 90 -5.60 14.03 -29.53
CA LEU A 90 -4.94 13.68 -28.26
C LEU A 90 -5.95 13.59 -27.10
N PHE A 91 -6.90 14.53 -27.01
CA PHE A 91 -7.98 14.46 -26.02
C PHE A 91 -8.90 13.25 -26.22
N TRP A 92 -9.27 12.95 -27.46
CA TRP A 92 -10.08 11.76 -27.78
C TRP A 92 -9.34 10.47 -27.42
N ALA A 93 -8.08 10.32 -27.84
CA ALA A 93 -7.26 9.16 -27.50
C ALA A 93 -7.12 8.96 -25.98
N ARG A 94 -6.83 10.03 -25.23
CA ARG A 94 -6.70 9.98 -23.77
C ARG A 94 -8.00 9.59 -23.06
N ASN A 95 -9.15 10.12 -23.49
CA ASN A 95 -10.46 9.74 -22.94
C ASN A 95 -10.92 8.34 -23.35
N VAL A 96 -10.53 7.85 -24.53
CA VAL A 96 -10.82 6.48 -24.98
C VAL A 96 -10.00 5.46 -24.18
N VAL A 97 -8.72 5.73 -23.93
CA VAL A 97 -7.86 4.86 -23.11
C VAL A 97 -8.37 4.78 -21.66
N THR A 98 -8.64 5.91 -20.99
CA THR A 98 -9.12 5.88 -19.60
C THR A 98 -10.49 5.21 -19.45
N LYS A 99 -11.39 5.36 -20.43
CA LYS A 99 -12.69 4.67 -20.46
C LYS A 99 -12.56 3.16 -20.73
N SER A 100 -11.55 2.75 -21.52
CA SER A 100 -11.22 1.35 -21.76
C SER A 100 -10.68 0.68 -20.50
N ASP A 101 -9.70 1.30 -19.83
CA ASP A 101 -9.09 0.73 -18.62
C ASP A 101 -10.10 0.59 -17.48
N SER A 102 -10.89 1.63 -17.21
CA SER A 102 -11.94 1.59 -16.17
C SER A 102 -13.04 0.57 -16.46
N ALA A 103 -13.43 0.36 -17.73
CA ALA A 103 -14.36 -0.71 -18.08
C ALA A 103 -13.79 -2.11 -17.80
N ARG A 104 -12.50 -2.33 -18.09
CA ARG A 104 -11.81 -3.61 -17.85
C ARG A 104 -11.58 -3.89 -16.37
N GLU A 105 -11.38 -2.85 -15.55
CA GLU A 105 -11.35 -2.99 -14.09
C GLU A 105 -12.70 -3.44 -13.53
N VAL A 106 -13.80 -2.85 -14.01
CA VAL A 106 -15.17 -3.23 -13.60
C VAL A 106 -15.50 -4.66 -14.04
N GLU A 107 -15.21 -5.03 -15.29
CA GLU A 107 -15.42 -6.39 -15.81
C GLU A 107 -14.63 -7.43 -14.99
N ARG A 108 -13.37 -7.13 -14.66
CA ARG A 108 -12.52 -8.01 -13.85
C ARG A 108 -12.98 -8.12 -12.40
N ALA A 109 -13.56 -7.05 -11.84
CA ALA A 109 -14.19 -7.06 -10.52
C ALA A 109 -15.50 -7.88 -10.53
N GLN A 110 -16.33 -7.73 -11.56
CA GLN A 110 -17.56 -8.50 -11.74
C GLN A 110 -17.26 -10.00 -11.93
N ALA A 111 -16.27 -10.35 -12.75
CA ALA A 111 -15.82 -11.74 -12.90
C ALA A 111 -15.26 -12.34 -11.59
N GLN A 112 -14.66 -11.52 -10.72
CA GLN A 112 -14.20 -11.95 -9.39
C GLN A 112 -15.33 -12.05 -8.36
N ALA A 113 -16.40 -11.27 -8.50
CA ALA A 113 -17.61 -11.35 -7.68
C ALA A 113 -18.56 -12.49 -8.10
N ALA A 114 -18.55 -12.87 -9.38
CA ALA A 114 -19.29 -14.02 -9.91
C ALA A 114 -18.63 -15.38 -9.61
N ALA A 115 -17.39 -15.38 -9.13
CA ALA A 115 -16.75 -16.59 -8.64
C ALA A 115 -17.36 -17.00 -7.29
N SER A 116 -17.54 -18.30 -7.07
CA SER A 116 -18.05 -18.83 -5.79
C SER A 116 -17.25 -18.31 -4.58
N PRO A 117 -17.90 -18.16 -3.42
CA PRO A 117 -17.22 -17.84 -2.17
C PRO A 117 -16.06 -18.81 -1.93
N LEU A 118 -14.95 -18.29 -1.43
CA LEU A 118 -13.79 -19.13 -1.10
C LEU A 118 -14.12 -20.01 0.11
N GLU A 119 -13.64 -21.25 0.14
CA GLU A 119 -13.97 -22.20 1.22
C GLU A 119 -13.61 -21.70 2.63
N ILE A 120 -12.56 -20.88 2.74
CA ILE A 120 -12.19 -20.19 3.98
C ILE A 120 -13.34 -19.39 4.62
N GLU A 121 -14.33 -18.96 3.82
CA GLU A 121 -15.50 -18.21 4.27
C GLU A 121 -16.41 -19.03 5.20
N ASN A 122 -16.44 -20.34 5.00
CA ASN A 122 -17.14 -21.27 5.89
C ASN A 122 -16.30 -21.56 7.14
N LEU A 123 -14.98 -21.69 6.98
CA LEU A 123 -14.05 -21.93 8.09
C LEU A 123 -14.02 -20.79 9.12
N ALA A 124 -14.28 -19.55 8.69
CA ALA A 124 -14.32 -18.37 9.55
C ALA A 124 -15.36 -18.44 10.69
N GLU A 125 -16.41 -19.25 10.53
CA GLU A 125 -17.44 -19.47 11.56
C GLU A 125 -16.99 -20.43 12.66
N ILE A 126 -16.05 -21.33 12.35
CA ILE A 126 -15.62 -22.43 13.24
C ILE A 126 -14.25 -22.14 13.85
N ILE A 127 -13.30 -21.63 13.05
CA ILE A 127 -11.91 -21.43 13.46
C ILE A 127 -11.70 -19.99 13.94
N GLU A 128 -11.04 -19.87 15.09
CA GLU A 128 -10.85 -18.60 15.78
C GLU A 128 -9.58 -17.85 15.34
N ASP A 129 -8.47 -18.56 15.11
CA ASP A 129 -7.18 -17.94 14.77
C ASP A 129 -6.97 -17.82 13.26
N PHE A 130 -6.82 -16.59 12.79
CA PHE A 130 -6.57 -16.23 11.40
C PHE A 130 -5.39 -15.29 11.31
N LYS A 131 -4.49 -15.54 10.35
CA LYS A 131 -3.32 -14.68 10.09
C LYS A 131 -3.09 -14.46 8.60
N MET A 132 -2.31 -13.42 8.31
CA MET A 132 -1.72 -13.17 7.00
C MET A 132 -0.22 -13.42 7.07
N VAL A 133 0.34 -14.16 6.12
CA VAL A 133 1.79 -14.30 5.95
C VAL A 133 2.20 -13.59 4.67
N LEU A 134 3.28 -12.83 4.76
CA LEU A 134 3.91 -12.08 3.68
C LEU A 134 5.25 -12.73 3.34
N VAL A 135 5.29 -13.47 2.25
CA VAL A 135 6.49 -14.15 1.74
C VAL A 135 7.25 -13.19 0.83
N VAL A 136 8.41 -12.73 1.28
CA VAL A 136 9.24 -11.73 0.59
C VAL A 136 10.41 -12.41 -0.12
N ARG A 137 10.63 -12.07 -1.38
CA ARG A 137 11.82 -12.50 -2.11
C ARG A 137 13.09 -11.78 -1.64
N ASN A 138 14.01 -12.54 -1.08
CA ASN A 138 15.28 -12.07 -0.52
C ASN A 138 16.43 -12.11 -1.55
N ASP A 139 16.31 -12.91 -2.61
CA ASP A 139 17.19 -12.88 -3.78
C ASP A 139 17.22 -11.51 -4.47
N LEU A 140 16.08 -10.82 -4.48
CA LEU A 140 15.88 -9.48 -5.02
C LEU A 140 16.61 -8.34 -4.28
N LYS A 141 17.27 -8.62 -3.15
CA LYS A 141 18.04 -7.66 -2.31
C LYS A 141 17.35 -6.30 -2.08
N MET A 142 16.03 -6.31 -1.90
CA MET A 142 15.24 -5.11 -1.68
C MET A 142 15.64 -4.40 -0.37
N GLY A 143 15.84 -3.08 -0.43
CA GLY A 143 16.04 -2.27 0.77
C GLY A 143 14.79 -2.23 1.67
N LYS A 144 14.98 -2.05 2.98
CA LYS A 144 13.92 -2.11 4.01
C LYS A 144 12.66 -1.31 3.67
N GLY A 145 12.81 -0.08 3.18
CA GLY A 145 11.66 0.76 2.77
C GLY A 145 10.88 0.20 1.57
N LYS A 146 11.58 -0.40 0.59
CA LYS A 146 10.93 -1.07 -0.55
C LYS A 146 10.19 -2.33 -0.09
N ILE A 147 10.80 -3.13 0.79
CA ILE A 147 10.14 -4.30 1.39
C ILE A 147 8.82 -3.89 2.06
N ALA A 148 8.85 -2.85 2.91
CA ALA A 148 7.66 -2.37 3.61
C ALA A 148 6.55 -1.91 2.65
N ALA A 149 6.91 -1.18 1.58
CA ALA A 149 5.95 -0.77 0.54
C ALA A 149 5.35 -1.98 -0.20
N GLN A 150 6.17 -2.95 -0.62
CA GLN A 150 5.71 -4.14 -1.34
C GLN A 150 4.84 -5.05 -0.45
N CYS A 151 5.19 -5.20 0.84
CA CYS A 151 4.36 -5.86 1.84
C CYS A 151 2.99 -5.19 2.01
N SER A 152 2.96 -3.84 2.02
CA SER A 152 1.73 -3.06 2.09
C SER A 152 0.86 -3.24 0.84
N HIS A 153 1.47 -3.25 -0.35
CA HIS A 153 0.77 -3.54 -1.61
C HIS A 153 0.21 -4.97 -1.65
N ALA A 154 0.97 -5.98 -1.21
CA ALA A 154 0.52 -7.37 -1.17
C ALA A 154 -0.66 -7.56 -0.19
N THR A 155 -0.56 -6.94 0.99
CA THR A 155 -1.63 -6.90 2.00
C THR A 155 -2.92 -6.31 1.41
N LEU A 156 -2.86 -5.10 0.85
CA LEU A 156 -4.04 -4.43 0.27
C LEU A 156 -4.60 -5.17 -0.94
N GLY A 157 -3.71 -5.75 -1.76
CA GLY A 157 -4.07 -6.55 -2.92
C GLY A 157 -4.76 -7.88 -2.59
N LEU A 158 -4.48 -8.45 -1.41
CA LEU A 158 -5.22 -9.60 -0.88
C LEU A 158 -6.52 -9.17 -0.19
N PHE A 159 -6.47 -8.12 0.64
CA PHE A 159 -7.63 -7.54 1.32
C PHE A 159 -8.78 -7.25 0.34
N LYS A 160 -8.51 -6.52 -0.76
CA LYS A 160 -9.53 -6.18 -1.77
C LYS A 160 -10.17 -7.41 -2.44
N LYS A 161 -9.42 -8.50 -2.65
CA LYS A 161 -9.97 -9.77 -3.18
C LYS A 161 -10.91 -10.42 -2.17
N LEU A 162 -10.54 -10.42 -0.89
CA LEU A 162 -11.30 -11.06 0.18
C LEU A 162 -12.55 -10.27 0.56
N GLN A 163 -12.50 -8.94 0.48
CA GLN A 163 -13.64 -8.07 0.78
C GLN A 163 -14.89 -8.45 -0.04
N GLN A 164 -14.72 -8.96 -1.26
CA GLN A 164 -15.81 -9.42 -2.13
C GLN A 164 -16.04 -10.94 -2.06
N ARG A 165 -14.98 -11.75 -1.88
CA ARG A 165 -15.05 -13.22 -2.05
C ARG A 165 -15.06 -14.04 -0.75
N ALA A 166 -14.65 -13.44 0.36
CA ALA A 166 -14.58 -14.07 1.68
C ALA A 166 -14.65 -13.02 2.83
N PRO A 167 -15.76 -12.26 2.94
CA PRO A 167 -15.86 -11.18 3.91
C PRO A 167 -15.97 -11.63 5.39
N LYS A 168 -16.49 -12.81 5.72
CA LYS A 168 -16.43 -13.37 7.10
C LYS A 168 -14.99 -13.71 7.47
N SER A 169 -14.23 -14.31 6.55
CA SER A 169 -12.80 -14.62 6.74
C SER A 169 -11.98 -13.36 7.02
N LEU A 170 -12.25 -12.31 6.23
CA LEU A 170 -11.58 -11.02 6.40
C LEU A 170 -11.90 -10.40 7.77
N ARG A 171 -13.19 -10.37 8.15
CA ARG A 171 -13.62 -9.90 9.49
C ARG A 171 -13.06 -10.74 10.63
N ARG A 172 -12.88 -12.06 10.44
CA ARG A 172 -12.27 -12.94 11.45
C ARG A 172 -10.80 -12.55 11.64
N TRP A 173 -10.03 -12.40 10.57
CA TRP A 173 -8.64 -11.91 10.62
C TRP A 173 -8.53 -10.50 11.26
N GLU A 174 -9.44 -9.58 10.95
CA GLU A 174 -9.50 -8.26 11.60
C GLU A 174 -9.72 -8.38 13.12
N ARG A 175 -10.63 -9.25 13.56
CA ARG A 175 -10.89 -9.55 14.99
C ARG A 175 -9.71 -10.22 15.68
N CYS A 176 -8.88 -10.97 14.97
CA CYS A 176 -7.62 -11.54 15.49
C CYS A 176 -6.52 -10.49 15.71
N GLY A 177 -6.82 -9.19 15.60
CA GLY A 177 -5.80 -8.14 15.64
C GLY A 177 -5.02 -8.03 14.33
N GLN A 178 -5.59 -8.47 13.20
CA GLN A 178 -5.05 -8.32 11.85
C GLN A 178 -3.59 -8.77 11.68
N VAL A 179 -3.23 -9.92 12.28
CA VAL A 179 -1.87 -10.47 12.37
C VAL A 179 -1.20 -10.57 11.00
N LYS A 180 0.03 -10.05 10.90
CA LYS A 180 0.88 -10.11 9.70
C LYS A 180 2.26 -10.62 10.10
N VAL A 181 2.65 -11.79 9.60
CA VAL A 181 4.00 -12.36 9.79
C VAL A 181 4.77 -12.24 8.48
N VAL A 182 6.05 -11.83 8.54
CA VAL A 182 6.87 -11.63 7.35
C VAL A 182 7.99 -12.66 7.32
N VAL A 183 8.03 -13.44 6.25
CA VAL A 183 8.99 -14.54 6.02
C VAL A 183 9.73 -14.32 4.70
N LYS A 184 10.87 -14.98 4.53
CA LYS A 184 11.70 -14.88 3.32
C LYS A 184 11.74 -16.17 2.49
N ILE A 185 11.92 -15.96 1.19
CA ILE A 185 12.15 -17.01 0.19
C ILE A 185 13.28 -16.55 -0.76
N GLU A 186 14.03 -17.49 -1.33
CA GLU A 186 15.27 -17.18 -2.08
C GLU A 186 15.14 -17.37 -3.60
N SER A 187 13.93 -17.60 -4.13
CA SER A 187 13.68 -17.69 -5.58
C SER A 187 12.24 -17.27 -5.95
N GLU A 188 11.98 -17.08 -7.25
CA GLU A 188 10.62 -16.88 -7.77
C GLU A 188 9.88 -18.20 -7.94
N GLU A 189 10.62 -19.23 -8.33
CA GLU A 189 10.16 -20.58 -8.60
C GLU A 189 9.56 -21.20 -7.33
N ASP A 190 10.27 -21.13 -6.21
CA ASP A 190 9.78 -21.62 -4.91
C ASP A 190 8.53 -20.85 -4.46
N MET A 191 8.46 -19.53 -4.73
CA MET A 191 7.26 -18.72 -4.44
C MET A 191 6.06 -19.20 -5.25
N LEU A 192 6.25 -19.58 -6.51
CA LEU A 192 5.19 -20.12 -7.37
C LEU A 192 4.77 -21.54 -6.96
N VAL A 193 5.71 -22.39 -6.55
CA VAL A 193 5.40 -23.72 -5.96
C VAL A 193 4.58 -23.55 -4.68
N LEU A 194 4.98 -22.62 -3.80
CA LEU A 194 4.30 -22.33 -2.55
C LEU A 194 2.91 -21.70 -2.78
N GLN A 195 2.73 -20.91 -3.84
CA GLN A 195 1.41 -20.48 -4.32
C GLN A 195 0.56 -21.66 -4.81
N GLY A 196 1.16 -22.61 -5.54
CA GLY A 196 0.49 -23.83 -5.99
C GLY A 196 -0.07 -24.63 -4.82
N ARG A 197 0.75 -24.81 -3.77
CA ARG A 197 0.36 -25.49 -2.53
C ARG A 197 -0.76 -24.75 -1.77
N ALA A 198 -0.68 -23.42 -1.69
CA ALA A 198 -1.75 -22.60 -1.12
C ALA A 198 -3.08 -22.79 -1.87
N LYS A 199 -3.03 -22.80 -3.22
CA LYS A 199 -4.20 -23.03 -4.08
C LYS A 199 -4.81 -24.42 -3.89
N SER A 200 -4.00 -25.48 -3.74
CA SER A 200 -4.52 -26.83 -3.47
C SER A 200 -5.17 -26.98 -2.08
N LEU A 201 -4.89 -26.07 -1.15
CA LEU A 201 -5.56 -25.96 0.16
C LEU A 201 -6.67 -24.89 0.16
N ASN A 202 -7.08 -24.41 -1.03
CA ASN A 202 -8.06 -23.34 -1.24
C ASN A 202 -7.78 -22.02 -0.48
N LEU A 203 -6.51 -21.80 -0.10
CA LEU A 203 -6.07 -20.58 0.57
C LEU A 203 -5.88 -19.43 -0.43
N PRO A 204 -6.47 -18.25 -0.17
CA PRO A 204 -6.36 -17.10 -1.05
C PRO A 204 -4.94 -16.51 -1.05
N THR A 205 -4.46 -16.14 -2.24
CA THR A 205 -3.14 -15.52 -2.40
C THR A 205 -3.17 -14.28 -3.29
N HIS A 206 -2.21 -13.38 -3.07
CA HIS A 206 -1.92 -12.25 -3.93
C HIS A 206 -0.40 -12.12 -4.09
N ILE A 207 0.09 -12.04 -5.33
CA ILE A 207 1.48 -11.71 -5.62
C ILE A 207 1.53 -10.27 -6.13
N THR A 208 2.33 -9.44 -5.49
CA THR A 208 2.68 -8.10 -5.99
C THR A 208 3.80 -8.22 -7.02
N ILE A 209 3.70 -7.40 -8.06
CA ILE A 209 4.66 -7.31 -9.16
C ILE A 209 5.22 -5.89 -9.14
N ASP A 210 6.54 -5.73 -9.19
CA ASP A 210 7.14 -4.40 -9.27
C ASP A 210 7.04 -3.84 -10.69
N ALA A 211 6.51 -2.62 -10.82
CA ALA A 211 6.27 -1.95 -12.09
C ALA A 211 7.56 -1.37 -12.74
N GLY A 212 8.75 -1.88 -12.37
CA GLY A 212 10.02 -1.49 -12.96
C GLY A 212 10.50 -0.07 -12.65
N ARG A 213 9.95 0.61 -11.63
CA ARG A 213 10.40 1.96 -11.22
C ARG A 213 11.64 1.95 -10.33
N THR A 214 12.39 0.84 -10.28
CA THR A 214 13.53 0.63 -9.39
C THR A 214 14.60 -0.24 -10.07
N GLN A 215 15.72 -0.47 -9.41
CA GLN A 215 16.88 -1.25 -9.89
C GLN A 215 16.62 -2.76 -10.07
N ILE A 216 15.38 -3.23 -9.98
CA ILE A 216 14.99 -4.64 -10.18
C ILE A 216 14.46 -4.81 -11.60
N ALA A 217 14.68 -5.99 -12.20
CA ALA A 217 14.13 -6.34 -13.50
C ALA A 217 12.61 -6.03 -13.56
N PRO A 218 12.13 -5.39 -14.65
CA PRO A 218 10.73 -5.01 -14.75
C PRO A 218 9.83 -6.25 -14.72
N ASN A 219 8.68 -6.13 -14.04
CA ASN A 219 7.71 -7.20 -13.83
C ASN A 219 8.17 -8.36 -12.91
N SER A 220 9.24 -8.21 -12.13
CA SER A 220 9.57 -9.18 -11.08
C SER A 220 8.45 -9.30 -10.03
N ARG A 221 8.10 -10.55 -9.69
CA ARG A 221 7.24 -10.87 -8.53
C ARG A 221 8.02 -10.60 -7.25
N THR A 222 7.50 -9.80 -6.32
CA THR A 222 8.26 -9.31 -5.14
C THR A 222 7.83 -9.95 -3.83
N VAL A 223 6.53 -9.94 -3.56
CA VAL A 223 5.94 -10.39 -2.29
C VAL A 223 4.66 -11.15 -2.58
N MET A 224 4.49 -12.31 -1.95
CA MET A 224 3.22 -13.03 -1.90
C MET A 224 2.56 -12.87 -0.54
N ALA A 225 1.32 -12.40 -0.52
CA ALA A 225 0.44 -12.51 0.63
C ALA A 225 -0.40 -13.79 0.54
N ILE A 226 -0.57 -14.47 1.68
CA ILE A 226 -1.51 -15.57 1.93
C ILE A 226 -2.28 -15.26 3.23
N LEU A 227 -3.57 -15.59 3.30
CA LEU A 227 -4.40 -15.39 4.51
C LEU A 227 -5.31 -16.59 4.71
N GLY A 228 -5.50 -17.01 5.97
CA GLY A 228 -6.43 -18.06 6.33
C GLY A 228 -6.33 -18.45 7.80
N PRO A 229 -6.95 -19.57 8.19
CA PRO A 229 -6.71 -20.25 9.46
C PRO A 229 -5.20 -20.41 9.72
N ALA A 230 -4.77 -20.14 10.96
CA ALA A 230 -3.34 -20.10 11.29
C ALA A 230 -2.59 -21.40 10.92
N ASP A 231 -3.16 -22.55 11.29
CA ASP A 231 -2.56 -23.88 11.03
C ASP A 231 -2.42 -24.17 9.53
N MET A 232 -3.47 -23.93 8.74
CA MET A 232 -3.44 -24.13 7.28
C MET A 232 -2.43 -23.21 6.58
N VAL A 233 -2.23 -22.01 7.12
CA VAL A 233 -1.20 -21.08 6.60
C VAL A 233 0.21 -21.56 7.01
N ASP A 234 0.38 -22.16 8.18
CA ASP A 234 1.64 -22.77 8.61
C ASP A 234 1.98 -24.06 7.86
N ASP A 235 1.00 -24.87 7.46
CA ASP A 235 1.23 -25.99 6.54
C ASP A 235 2.00 -25.51 5.32
N VAL A 236 1.60 -24.38 4.73
CA VAL A 236 2.22 -23.79 3.54
C VAL A 236 3.52 -23.05 3.85
N THR A 237 3.58 -22.26 4.93
CA THR A 237 4.65 -21.27 5.17
C THR A 237 5.56 -21.54 6.38
N GLY A 238 5.21 -22.46 7.28
CA GLY A 238 5.89 -22.68 8.56
C GLY A 238 7.35 -23.16 8.47
N GLY A 239 7.74 -23.73 7.32
CA GLY A 239 9.15 -24.06 7.04
C GLY A 239 10.01 -22.87 6.58
N LEU A 240 9.42 -21.71 6.33
CA LEU A 240 10.14 -20.50 5.90
C LEU A 240 10.73 -19.75 7.10
N LYS A 241 11.89 -19.13 6.89
CA LYS A 241 12.52 -18.28 7.92
C LYS A 241 11.84 -16.91 7.95
N LEU A 242 11.73 -16.32 9.14
CA LEU A 242 11.40 -14.89 9.30
C LEU A 242 12.39 -14.04 8.50
N LEU A 243 11.91 -12.92 7.91
CA LEU A 243 12.69 -12.05 7.02
C LEU A 243 13.87 -11.37 7.72
#